data_AF-A0A166T8V5-F1
#
_entry.id   AF-A0A166T8V5-F1
#
_cell.length_a   1.000
_cell.length_b   1.000
_cell.length_c   1.000
_cell.angle_alpha   90.00
_cell.angle_beta   90.00
_cell.angle_gamma   90.00
#
_symmetry.space_group_name_H-M   'P 1'
#
loop_
_entity.id
_entity.type
_entity.pdbx_description
1 polymer ?
#
loop_
_entity_poly.entity_id
_entity_poly.type
_entity_poly.pdbx_seq_one_letter_code
_entity_poly.pdbx_strand_id
1 'polypeptide(L)' 'MLGKLGTKGIAGLLVLIVGIGVIAVQSLIIAAGIALVVVGFVLTAWGLVSGLLANFGMGGMMGGGFE' A
#
# COMPACT_ATOMS: atom_id res chain seq x y z
N MET A 1 5.46 9.32 3.19
CA MET A 1 5.12 8.58 4.44
C MET A 1 6.08 7.43 4.76
N LEU A 2 7.16 7.23 3.98
CA LEU A 2 8.10 6.11 4.17
C LEU A 2 8.70 6.04 5.58
N GLY A 3 8.92 7.17 6.25
CA GLY A 3 9.35 7.21 7.66
C GLY A 3 8.33 6.69 8.68
N LYS A 4 7.04 6.56 8.33
CA LYS A 4 5.97 6.03 9.20
C LYS A 4 5.73 4.52 9.03
N LEU A 5 6.35 3.89 8.04
CA LEU A 5 6.20 2.45 7.74
C LEU A 5 6.96 1.54 8.73
N GLY A 6 7.85 2.12 9.55
CA GLY A 6 8.77 1.37 10.40
C GLY A 6 9.74 0.50 9.57
N THR A 7 10.74 -0.09 10.24
CA THR A 7 11.79 -0.87 9.56
C THR A 7 11.20 -2.03 8.75
N LYS A 8 10.15 -2.68 9.26
CA LYS A 8 9.48 -3.81 8.60
C LYS A 8 8.71 -3.40 7.34
N GLY A 9 8.00 -2.26 7.37
CA GLY A 9 7.26 -1.79 6.20
C GLY A 9 8.18 -1.32 5.08
N ILE A 10 9.29 -0.66 5.41
CA ILE A 10 10.31 -0.28 4.41
C ILE A 10 10.96 -1.53 3.82
N ALA A 11 11.35 -2.52 4.64
CA ALA A 11 11.92 -3.77 4.15
C ALA A 11 10.94 -4.51 3.21
N GLY A 12 9.66 -4.57 3.57
CA GLY A 12 8.62 -5.16 2.72
C GLY A 12 8.47 -4.43 1.37
N LEU A 13 8.48 -3.10 1.38
CA LEU A 13 8.43 -2.31 0.14
C LEU A 13 9.65 -2.55 -0.76
N LEU A 14 10.84 -2.65 -0.18
CA LEU A 14 12.05 -2.96 -0.94
C LEU A 14 11.98 -4.34 -1.58
N VAL A 15 11.55 -5.36 -0.83
CA VAL A 15 11.36 -6.72 -1.35
C VAL A 15 10.33 -6.73 -2.48
N LEU A 16 9.25 -5.96 -2.34
CA LEU A 16 8.21 -5.83 -3.36
C LEU A 16 8.77 -5.22 -4.66
N ILE A 17 9.50 -4.11 -4.56
CA ILE A 17 10.11 -3.46 -5.73
C ILE A 17 11.13 -4.39 -6.40
N VAL A 18 11.96 -5.08 -5.61
CA VAL A 18 12.93 -6.06 -6.14
C VAL A 18 12.22 -7.21 -6.85
N GLY A 19 11.16 -7.77 -6.26
CA GLY A 19 10.39 -8.86 -6.87
C GLY A 19 9.79 -8.46 -8.22
N ILE A 20 9.17 -7.28 -8.31
CA ILE A 20 8.64 -6.75 -9.56
C ILE A 20 9.77 -6.51 -10.58
N GLY A 21 10.92 -6.00 -10.12
CA GLY A 21 12.11 -5.81 -10.96
C GLY A 21 12.65 -7.12 -11.54
N VAL A 22 12.69 -8.19 -10.76
CA VAL A 22 13.10 -9.52 -11.23
C VAL A 22 12.15 -10.03 -12.32
N ILE A 23 10.84 -9.87 -12.12
CA ILE A 23 9.83 -10.28 -13.11
C ILE A 23 9.97 -9.45 -14.40
N ALA A 24 10.27 -8.16 -14.26
CA ALA A 24 10.43 -7.23 -15.39
C ALA A 24 11.58 -7.63 -16.34
N VAL A 25 12.62 -8.32 -15.84
CA VAL A 25 13.69 -8.87 -16.68
C VAL A 25 13.16 -9.94 -17.65
N GLN A 26 12.15 -10.71 -17.24
CA GLN A 26 11.59 -11.78 -18.07
C GLN A 26 10.40 -11.31 -18.93
N SER A 27 9.51 -10.48 -18.36
CA SER A 27 8.36 -9.94 -19.09
C SER A 27 7.81 -8.68 -18.43
N LEU A 28 7.91 -7.55 -19.13
CA LEU A 28 7.34 -6.29 -18.70
C LEU A 28 5.82 -6.33 -18.54
N ILE A 29 5.13 -7.12 -19.38
CA ILE A 29 3.66 -7.26 -19.31
C ILE A 29 3.25 -7.97 -18.02
N ILE A 30 3.96 -9.04 -17.64
CA ILE A 30 3.67 -9.78 -16.41
C ILE A 30 4.00 -8.92 -15.18
N ALA A 31 5.13 -8.21 -15.20
CA ALA A 31 5.51 -7.29 -14.13
C ALA A 31 4.46 -6.18 -13.94
N ALA A 32 3.95 -5.61 -15.03
CA ALA A 32 2.89 -4.61 -14.99
C ALA A 32 1.58 -5.17 -14.41
N GLY A 33 1.20 -6.39 -14.80
CA GLY A 33 0.03 -7.08 -14.24
C GLY A 33 0.15 -7.30 -12.74
N ILE A 34 1.32 -7.78 -12.27
CA ILE A 34 1.59 -7.98 -10.84
C ILE A 34 1.62 -6.66 -10.08
N ALA A 35 2.23 -5.62 -10.64
CA ALA A 35 2.23 -4.29 -10.03
C ALA A 35 0.80 -3.76 -9.85
N LEU A 36 -0.08 -3.95 -10.83
CA LEU A 36 -1.50 -3.60 -10.73
C LEU A 36 -2.21 -4.37 -9.62
N VAL A 37 -1.98 -5.69 -9.50
CA VAL A 37 -2.53 -6.51 -8.42
C VAL A 37 -2.09 -5.98 -7.06
N VAL A 38 -0.81 -5.66 -6.89
CA VAL A 38 -0.28 -5.09 -5.64
C VAL A 38 -0.95 -3.77 -5.30
N VAL A 39 -1.07 -2.86 -6.28
CA VAL A 39 -1.75 -1.56 -6.07
C VAL A 39 -3.20 -1.78 -5.64
N GLY A 40 -3.94 -2.65 -6.33
CA GLY A 40 -5.32 -2.98 -5.96
C GLY A 40 -5.42 -3.57 -4.55
N PHE A 41 -4.48 -4.43 -4.17
CA PHE A 41 -4.41 -5.00 -2.82
C PHE A 41 -4.17 -3.92 -1.75
N VAL A 42 -3.22 -3.01 -1.97
CA VAL A 42 -2.94 -1.91 -1.04
C VAL A 42 -4.15 -1.00 -0.88
N LEU A 43 -4.82 -0.65 -1.99
CA LEU A 43 -6.05 0.16 -1.96
C LEU A 43 -7.17 -0.54 -1.18
N THR A 44 -7.35 -1.84 -1.42
CA THR A 44 -8.34 -2.66 -0.71
C THR A 44 -8.03 -2.72 0.78
N ALA A 45 -6.80 -3.05 1.16
CA ALA A 45 -6.36 -3.10 2.55
C ALA A 45 -6.53 -1.75 3.24
N TRP A 46 -6.22 -0.65 2.55
CA TRP A 46 -6.40 0.70 3.09
C TRP A 46 -7.87 1.04 3.31
N GLY A 47 -8.75 0.68 2.37
CA GLY A 47 -10.20 0.84 2.53
C GLY A 47 -10.74 0.04 3.72
N LEU A 48 -10.31 -1.22 3.87
CA LEU A 48 -10.67 -2.08 4.99
C LEU A 48 -10.20 -1.49 6.33
N VAL A 49 -8.92 -1.12 6.44
CA VAL A 49 -8.36 -0.54 7.67
C VAL A 49 -9.03 0.79 8.00
N SER A 50 -9.23 1.65 7.02
CA SER A 50 -9.89 2.95 7.22
C SER A 50 -11.33 2.76 7.69
N GLY A 51 -12.07 1.82 7.12
CA GLY A 51 -13.42 1.46 7.57
C GLY A 51 -13.45 0.89 9.00
N LEU A 52 -12.50 0.02 9.34
CA LEU A 52 -12.37 -0.52 10.70
C LEU A 52 -12.05 0.58 11.72
N LEU A 53 -11.12 1.48 11.41
CA LEU A 53 -10.77 2.60 12.28
C LEU A 53 -11.92 3.60 12.42
N ALA A 54 -12.69 3.82 11.35
CA ALA A 54 -13.91 4.61 11.41
C ALA A 54 -14.95 3.99 12.35
N ASN A 55 -15.14 2.67 12.29
CA ASN A 55 -16.03 1.93 13.19
C ASN A 55 -15.58 1.95 14.65
N PHE A 56 -14.28 2.10 14.93
CA PHE A 56 -13.76 2.31 16.28
C PHE A 56 -13.83 3.77 16.76
N GLY A 57 -14.57 4.64 16.08
CA GLY A 57 -14.74 6.06 16.46
C GLY A 57 -13.51 6.93 16.17
N MET A 58 -12.44 6.36 15.59
CA MET A 58 -11.23 7.08 15.20
C MET A 58 -11.36 7.75 13.81
N GLY A 59 -12.46 7.53 13.09
CA GLY A 59 -12.72 8.15 11.79
C GLY A 59 -13.03 9.65 11.84
N GLY A 60 -13.49 10.18 12.99
CA GLY A 60 -13.87 11.58 13.16
C GLY A 60 -12.70 12.55 13.41
N MET A 61 -11.52 12.06 13.80
CA MET A 61 -10.35 12.92 14.10
C MET A 61 -9.47 13.20 12.88
N MET A 62 -9.79 12.65 11.71
CA MET A 62 -9.16 12.99 10.41
C MET A 62 -10.11 13.80 9.49
N GLY A 63 -11.11 14.47 10.06
CA GLY A 63 -12.11 15.27 9.34
C GLY A 63 -12.27 16.70 9.87
N GLY A 64 -11.22 17.29 10.46
CA GLY A 64 -11.23 18.68 10.92
C GLY A 64 -10.14 19.50 10.26
N GLY A 65 -10.52 20.40 9.35
CA GLY A 65 -9.66 21.47 8.84
C GLY A 65 -9.40 21.46 7.32
N PHE A 66 -10.46 21.67 6.54
CA PHE A 66 -10.34 22.51 5.34
C PHE A 66 -11.00 23.85 5.67
N GLU A 67 -10.22 24.74 6.29
CA GLU A 67 -10.33 26.19 6.08
C GLU A 67 -9.08 26.64 5.32
#